data_AF-E6QC13-F1
#
_entry.id   AF-E6QC13-F1
#
_cell.length_a   1.000
_cell.length_b   1.000
_cell.length_c   1.000
_cell.angle_alpha   90.00
_cell.angle_beta   90.00
_cell.angle_gamma   90.00
#
_symmetry.space_group_name_H-M   'P 1'
#
loop_
_entity.id
_entity.type
_entity.pdbx_description
1 polymer ?
#
loop_
_entity_poly.entity_id
_entity_poly.type
_entity_poly.pdbx_seq_one_letter_code
_entity_poly.pdbx_strand_id
1 'polypeptide(L)' 'MSDIRLKITGMTCGHCVRAVAKALEGIPGVEKADVTLEPGEAVVHGLADTATLIAVIREEGYEAEECKKSQSGS' A
#
# COMPACT_ATOMS: atom_id res chain seq x y z
N MET A 1 -6.22 -12.30 -10.99
CA MET A 1 -5.05 -11.51 -10.55
C MET A 1 -5.64 -10.33 -9.82
N SER A 2 -5.46 -10.26 -8.50
CA SER A 2 -6.14 -9.29 -7.65
C SER A 2 -5.16 -8.13 -7.40
N ASP A 3 -5.53 -6.91 -7.80
CA ASP A 3 -4.84 -5.69 -7.36
C ASP A 3 -5.44 -5.21 -6.03
N ILE A 4 -4.57 -4.93 -5.06
CA ILE A 4 -4.96 -4.32 -3.78
C ILE A 4 -4.63 -2.84 -3.87
N ARG A 5 -5.62 -2.01 -3.58
CA ARG A 5 -5.46 -0.55 -3.58
C ARG A 5 -5.51 -0.04 -2.16
N LEU A 6 -4.43 0.63 -1.76
CA LEU A 6 -4.29 1.25 -0.46
C LEU A 6 -4.23 2.76 -0.65
N LYS A 7 -4.96 3.48 0.19
CA LYS A 7 -4.83 4.93 0.31
C LYS A 7 -3.82 5.22 1.39
N ILE A 8 -2.80 6.00 1.07
CA ILE A 8 -1.73 6.36 2.00
C ILE A 8 -1.91 7.81 2.42
N THR A 9 -1.93 8.05 3.72
CA THR A 9 -2.09 9.36 4.33
C THR A 9 -0.78 9.75 5.02
N GLY A 10 -0.39 11.02 4.91
CA GLY A 10 0.83 11.55 5.54
C GLY A 10 2.06 11.61 4.63
N MET A 11 2.00 11.12 3.39
CA MET A 11 3.07 11.33 2.41
C MET A 11 3.18 12.81 2.02
N THR A 12 4.17 13.50 2.58
CA THR A 12 4.42 14.93 2.32
C THR A 12 5.58 15.19 1.35
N CYS A 13 6.32 14.14 0.96
CA CYS A 13 7.48 14.26 0.08
C CYS A 13 7.60 13.07 -0.89
N GLY A 14 7.96 13.34 -2.15
CA GLY A 14 8.15 12.30 -3.18
C GLY A 14 9.29 11.31 -2.87
N HIS A 15 10.21 11.65 -1.98
CA HIS A 15 11.23 10.71 -1.51
C HIS A 15 10.64 9.58 -0.65
N CYS A 16 9.60 9.86 0.13
CA CYS A 16 8.92 8.88 1.00
C CYS A 16 8.22 7.79 0.17
N VAL A 17 7.66 8.17 -0.98
CA VAL A 17 6.96 7.26 -1.90
C VAL A 17 7.84 6.11 -2.36
N ARG A 18 9.09 6.41 -2.73
CA ARG A 18 10.04 5.39 -3.21
C ARG A 18 10.44 4.42 -2.11
N ALA A 19 10.58 4.88 -0.88
CA ALA A 19 10.88 4.02 0.26
C ALA A 19 9.73 3.04 0.50
N VAL A 20 8.49 3.56 0.56
CA VAL A 20 7.29 2.74 0.74
C VAL A 20 7.11 1.73 -0.39
N ALA A 21 7.24 2.14 -1.66
CA ALA A 21 7.15 1.22 -2.79
C ALA A 21 8.13 0.05 -2.66
N LYS A 22 9.40 0.36 -2.34
CA LYS A 22 10.44 -0.64 -2.19
C LYS A 22 10.20 -1.57 -0.99
N ALA A 23 9.65 -1.03 0.10
CA ALA A 23 9.26 -1.83 1.27
C ALA A 23 8.14 -2.82 0.91
N LEU A 24 7.15 -2.38 0.13
CA LEU A 24 6.05 -3.23 -0.35
C LEU A 24 6.55 -4.32 -1.31
N GLU A 25 7.44 -3.99 -2.25
CA GLU A 25 8.05 -4.97 -3.16
C GLU A 25 8.90 -6.03 -2.43
N GLY A 26 9.37 -5.72 -1.22
CA GLY A 26 10.09 -6.68 -0.37
C GLY A 26 9.21 -7.72 0.30
N ILE A 27 7.88 -7.57 0.26
CA ILE A 27 6.95 -8.46 0.96
C ILE A 27 6.77 -9.76 0.16
N PRO A 28 6.91 -10.93 0.80
CA PRO A 28 6.68 -12.20 0.14
C PRO A 28 5.24 -12.30 -0.37
N GLY A 29 5.09 -12.53 -1.67
CA GLY A 29 3.78 -12.57 -2.35
C GLY A 29 3.43 -11.27 -3.08
N VAL A 30 4.21 -10.20 -2.95
CA VAL A 30 4.11 -9.03 -3.84
C VAL A 30 4.91 -9.30 -5.12
N GLU A 31 4.25 -9.19 -6.27
CA GLU A 31 4.92 -9.25 -7.57
C GLU A 31 5.25 -7.85 -8.09
N LYS A 32 4.39 -6.85 -7.81
CA LYS A 32 4.58 -5.47 -8.25
C LYS A 32 3.90 -4.50 -7.29
N ALA A 33 4.52 -3.36 -7.00
CA ALA A 33 3.91 -2.28 -6.23
C ALA A 33 4.12 -0.93 -6.92
N ASP A 34 3.02 -0.24 -7.22
CA ASP A 34 3.00 1.08 -7.83
C ASP A 34 2.43 2.09 -6.82
N VAL A 35 3.26 3.04 -6.37
CA VAL A 35 2.85 4.06 -5.40
C VAL A 35 2.81 5.43 -6.07
N THR A 36 1.73 6.16 -5.83
CA THR A 36 1.41 7.46 -6.45
C THR A 36 1.28 8.53 -5.37
N LEU A 37 2.09 9.60 -5.44
CA LEU A 37 2.08 10.69 -4.45
C LEU A 37 0.79 11.52 -4.46
N GLU A 38 0.32 11.87 -5.65
CA GLU A 38 -0.93 12.59 -5.89
C GLU A 38 -1.76 11.73 -6.84
N PRO A 39 -2.81 11.06 -6.34
CA PRO A 39 -3.63 11.39 -5.16
C PRO A 39 -3.25 10.75 -3.80
N GLY A 40 -2.13 10.02 -3.69
CA GLY A 40 -1.74 9.34 -2.45
C GLY A 40 -2.27 7.91 -2.37
N GLU A 41 -2.06 7.14 -3.43
CA GLU A 41 -2.58 5.77 -3.58
C GLU A 41 -1.44 4.80 -3.91
N ALA A 42 -1.51 3.59 -3.36
CA ALA A 42 -0.62 2.48 -3.67
C ALA A 42 -1.41 1.31 -4.24
N VAL A 43 -0.97 0.79 -5.37
CA VAL A 43 -1.53 -0.37 -6.05
C VAL A 43 -0.52 -1.50 -5.95
N VAL A 44 -0.91 -2.59 -5.30
CA VAL A 44 -0.06 -3.76 -5.11
C VAL A 44 -0.67 -4.93 -5.87
N HIS A 45 0.14 -5.57 -6.70
CA HIS A 45 -0.20 -6.76 -7.45
C HIS A 45 0.48 -7.97 -6.81
N GLY A 46 -0.31 -8.96 -6.41
CA GLY A 46 0.21 -10.16 -5.80
C GLY A 46 -0.81 -10.96 -5.00
N LEU A 47 -0.29 -11.83 -4.14
CA LEU A 47 -1.04 -12.64 -3.18
C LEU A 47 -0.84 -12.15 -1.74
N ALA A 48 -0.17 -11.02 -1.54
CA ALA A 48 0.07 -10.45 -0.22
C ALA A 48 -1.23 -9.95 0.43
N ASP A 49 -1.33 -10.11 1.75
CA ASP A 49 -2.46 -9.61 2.52
C ASP A 49 -2.40 -8.10 2.73
N THR A 50 -3.53 -7.43 2.56
CA THR A 50 -3.68 -6.00 2.86
C THR A 50 -3.18 -5.64 4.26
N ALA A 51 -3.48 -6.47 5.27
CA ALA A 51 -3.05 -6.23 6.64
C ALA A 51 -1.51 -6.14 6.75
N THR A 52 -0.80 -7.02 6.04
CA THR A 52 0.67 -7.01 5.97
C THR A 52 1.18 -5.76 5.27
N LEU A 53 0.57 -5.39 4.13
CA LEU A 53 0.95 -4.18 3.41
C LEU A 53 0.79 -2.93 4.29
N ILE A 54 -0.34 -2.80 5.00
CA ILE A 54 -0.61 -1.69 5.91
C ILE A 54 0.37 -1.67 7.10
N ALA A 55 0.69 -2.83 7.66
CA ALA A 55 1.63 -2.93 8.77
C ALA A 55 3.00 -2.38 8.40
N VAL A 56 3.54 -2.79 7.24
CA VAL A 56 4.84 -2.29 6.73
C VAL A 56 4.81 -0.78 6.52
N ILE A 57 3.73 -0.24 5.96
CA ILE A 57 3.60 1.21 5.75
C ILE A 57 3.56 1.97 7.09
N ARG A 58 2.91 1.39 8.12
CA ARG A 58 2.89 1.93 9.48
C ARG A 58 4.24 1.87 10.17
N GLU A 59 5.02 0.82 9.96
CA GLU A 59 6.39 0.71 10.48
C GLU A 59 7.30 1.80 9.90
N GLU A 60 7.09 2.19 8.64
CA GLU A 60 7.77 3.32 8.00
C GLU A 60 7.29 4.69 8.53
N GLY A 61 6.23 4.72 9.34
CA GLY A 61 5.68 5.95 9.94
C GLY A 61 4.56 6.61 9.15
N TYR A 62 3.91 5.90 8.24
CA TYR A 62 2.78 6.40 7.44
C TYR A 62 1.49 5.64 7.73
N GLU A 63 0.34 6.26 7.46
CA GLU A 63 -0.93 5.55 7.56
C GLU A 63 -1.38 5.05 6.19
N ALA A 64 -1.81 3.79 6.13
CA ALA A 64 -2.40 3.21 4.94
C ALA A 64 -3.71 2.50 5.28
N GLU A 65 -4.67 2.62 4.38
CA GLU A 65 -5.99 2.00 4.51
C GLU A 65 -6.40 1.37 3.18
N GLU A 66 -7.03 0.20 3.22
CA GLU A 66 -7.54 -0.40 1.99
C GLU A 66 -8.68 0.44 1.43
N CYS A 67 -8.56 0.85 0.17
CA CYS A 67 -9.65 1.48 -0.57
C CYS A 67 -10.66 0.41 -1.01
N LYS A 68 -11.23 -0.32 -0.04
CA LYS A 68 -12.33 -1.26 -0.28
C LYS A 68 -13.51 -0.46 -0.81
N LYS A 69 -13.97 -0.79 -2.02
CA LYS A 69 -15.38 -0.53 -2.37
C LYS A 69 -16.21 -1.54 -1.58
N SER A 70 -16.63 -1.14 -0.38
CA SER A 70 -17.78 -1.67 0.35
C SER A 70 -18.12 -3.15 0.08
N GLN A 71 -17.50 -4.10 0.78
CA GLN A 71 -18.15 -5.38 0.98
C GLN A 71 -17.72 -6.03 2.30
N SER A 72 -18.75 -6.33 3.10
CA SER A 72 -18.76 -7.20 4.28
C SER A 72 -18.42 -6.57 5.64
N GLY A 73 -19.35 -5.76 6.15
CA GLY A 73 -19.72 -5.85 7.57
C GLY A 73 -20.95 -6.76 7.65
N SER A 74 -20.83 -7.87 8.38
CA SER A 74 -21.94 -8.77 8.73
C SER A 74 -22.92 -8.15 9.71
#